data_AF-A0A2P6VRC4-F1
#
_entry.id   AF-A0A2P6VRC4-F1
#
_cell.length_a   1.000
_cell.length_b   1.000
_cell.length_c   1.000
_cell.angle_alpha   90.00
_cell.angle_beta   90.00
_cell.angle_gamma   90.00
#
_symmetry.space_group_name_H-M   'P 1'
#
loop_
_entity.id
_entity.type
_entity.pdbx_description
1 polymer ?
#
loop_
_entity_poly.entity_id
_entity_poly.type
_entity_poly.pdbx_seq_one_letter_code
_entity_poly.pdbx_strand_id
1 'polypeptide(L)'
;MGVGAAVAPSESAPACDGAAARSRRPRPAAAAAAEERAPQAPSSTPAPDPEQHAQLRLDFYGFAILTAGHVLHWFTLLHLADTPWRRVQPAIPLAFMMLAAAVLLRAPRFYVRHRNWLLPVLRLLVVLPSSARSVRVGSALMLERPPRPGWRGAWNDAVTMLPGTRTLIALMQGTVNALPPAVTLLTHAALLWFTSNASGYCSTELLSAPLTRQRMGVAASALEYAPLPLAALQPLSGQSGLTPAGVVMAGRVPSEPLCRCAVQFYMLFLGLLLPVFISAWNWQPPSPAAAAASGSSDGGGGPWEQLPLLQRLARHGRRALAATDLVLHVLAKGCNLPGGRLLALWYATCSTWLWCRLGIGL
;
A
#
# COMPACT_ATOMS: atom_id res chain seq x y z
N MET A 1 -46.98 -25.92 -16.60
CA MET A 1 -46.13 -27.07 -17.00
C MET A 1 -44.74 -26.83 -16.43
N GLY A 2 -44.24 -27.80 -15.66
CA GLY A 2 -43.25 -27.61 -14.60
C GLY A 2 -41.83 -27.34 -15.09
N VAL A 3 -41.12 -26.51 -14.33
CA VAL A 3 -39.67 -26.40 -14.35
C VAL A 3 -39.20 -26.77 -12.95
N GLY A 4 -38.70 -28.00 -12.81
CA GLY A 4 -38.13 -28.51 -11.57
C GLY A 4 -36.86 -27.75 -11.22
N ALA A 5 -36.87 -27.09 -10.08
CA ALA A 5 -35.67 -26.51 -9.48
C ALA A 5 -34.84 -27.66 -8.87
N ALA A 6 -33.87 -28.15 -9.65
CA ALA A 6 -32.82 -29.02 -9.14
C ALA A 6 -31.85 -28.18 -8.30
N VAL A 7 -31.90 -28.35 -6.99
CA VAL A 7 -30.90 -27.85 -6.05
C VAL A 7 -29.63 -28.67 -6.26
N ALA A 8 -28.59 -28.04 -6.81
CA ALA A 8 -27.27 -28.64 -6.94
C ALA A 8 -26.57 -28.74 -5.57
N PRO A 9 -25.76 -29.78 -5.33
CA PRO A 9 -25.08 -29.97 -4.07
C PRO A 9 -24.00 -28.91 -3.84
N SER A 10 -23.93 -28.42 -2.60
CA SER A 10 -22.87 -27.56 -2.08
C SER A 10 -21.52 -28.27 -2.16
N GLU A 11 -20.74 -28.03 -3.23
CA GLU A 11 -19.32 -28.36 -3.27
C GLU A 11 -18.58 -27.55 -2.19
N SER A 12 -18.23 -28.23 -1.10
CA SER A 12 -17.31 -27.73 -0.10
C SER A 12 -15.97 -27.42 -0.78
N ALA A 13 -15.66 -26.13 -0.90
CA ALA A 13 -14.35 -25.67 -1.35
C ALA A 13 -13.24 -26.41 -0.57
N PRO A 14 -12.12 -26.79 -1.22
CA PRO A 14 -11.02 -27.45 -0.56
C PRO A 14 -10.50 -26.53 0.54
N ALA A 15 -10.84 -26.85 1.78
CA ALA A 15 -10.28 -26.18 2.94
C ALA A 15 -8.76 -26.33 2.84
N CYS A 16 -8.02 -25.23 2.97
CA CYS A 16 -6.57 -25.24 3.17
C CYS A 16 -6.28 -25.80 4.60
N ASP A 17 -6.87 -26.94 4.95
CA ASP A 17 -6.79 -27.66 6.22
C ASP A 17 -5.54 -28.54 6.21
N GLY A 18 -4.39 -27.89 6.25
CA GLY A 18 -3.10 -28.56 6.28
C GLY A 18 -2.16 -27.98 7.31
N ALA A 19 -2.53 -27.99 8.61
CA ALA A 19 -1.56 -27.89 9.73
C ALA A 19 -2.15 -27.92 11.17
N ALA A 20 -3.34 -28.45 11.44
CA ALA A 20 -3.88 -28.45 12.81
C ALA A 20 -4.51 -29.78 13.26
N ALA A 21 -3.84 -30.90 12.99
CA ALA A 21 -4.05 -32.12 13.75
C ALA A 21 -3.53 -31.93 15.20
N ARG A 22 -4.33 -31.23 16.02
CA ARG A 22 -4.13 -31.06 17.45
C ARG A 22 -4.34 -32.40 18.14
N SER A 23 -3.24 -33.09 18.40
CA SER A 23 -3.12 -34.09 19.46
C SER A 23 -3.57 -33.46 20.79
N ARG A 24 -4.82 -33.73 21.20
CA ARG A 24 -5.32 -33.46 22.56
C ARG A 24 -4.58 -34.42 23.49
N ARG A 25 -3.44 -34.01 24.03
CA ARG A 25 -2.89 -34.68 25.21
C ARG A 25 -3.78 -34.36 26.42
N PRO A 26 -4.20 -35.38 27.19
CA PRO A 26 -4.94 -35.18 28.42
C PRO A 26 -4.08 -34.39 29.42
N ARG A 27 -4.69 -33.37 30.02
CA ARG A 27 -4.11 -32.46 31.01
C ARG A 27 -3.98 -33.23 32.34
N PRO A 28 -2.77 -33.50 32.86
CA PRO A 28 -2.63 -34.17 34.14
C PRO A 28 -3.13 -33.25 35.27
N ALA A 29 -3.83 -33.87 36.21
CA ALA A 29 -4.43 -33.23 37.36
C ALA A 29 -3.38 -32.65 38.30
N ALA A 30 -3.76 -31.54 38.93
CA ALA A 30 -2.95 -30.70 39.79
C ALA A 30 -2.36 -31.47 40.99
N ALA A 31 -1.03 -31.48 41.09
CA ALA A 31 -0.33 -31.65 42.34
C ALA A 31 0.09 -30.25 42.83
N ALA A 32 -0.58 -29.77 43.87
CA ALA A 32 -0.23 -28.56 44.58
C ALA A 32 1.06 -28.79 45.37
N ALA A 33 2.19 -28.31 44.86
CA ALA A 33 3.43 -28.23 45.61
C ALA A 33 3.77 -26.75 45.81
N ALA A 34 3.91 -26.37 47.09
CA ALA A 34 4.35 -25.07 47.52
C ALA A 34 5.79 -24.85 47.06
N GLU A 35 5.97 -24.07 45.99
CA GLU A 35 7.29 -23.72 45.47
C GLU A 35 7.80 -22.46 46.17
N GLU A 36 8.75 -22.70 47.06
CA GLU A 36 9.53 -21.74 47.82
C GLU A 36 10.23 -20.77 46.85
N ARG A 37 9.84 -19.49 46.88
CA ARG A 37 10.37 -18.44 46.00
C ARG A 37 11.85 -18.20 46.30
N ALA A 38 12.70 -18.88 45.54
CA ALA A 38 14.11 -18.56 45.46
C ALA A 38 14.31 -17.09 45.00
N PRO A 39 15.31 -16.36 45.53
CA PRO A 39 15.60 -14.99 45.14
C PRO A 39 15.89 -14.91 43.64
N GLN A 40 15.03 -14.22 42.90
CA GLN A 40 15.18 -13.98 41.47
C GLN A 40 16.52 -13.28 41.22
N ALA A 41 17.42 -13.98 40.52
CA ALA A 41 18.66 -13.39 40.04
C ALA A 41 18.34 -12.12 39.22
N PRO A 42 19.18 -11.07 39.32
CA PRO A 42 18.96 -9.82 38.61
C PRO A 42 18.78 -10.10 37.12
N SER A 43 17.59 -9.78 36.61
CA SER A 43 17.21 -10.02 35.22
C SER A 43 18.25 -9.38 34.31
N SER A 44 19.09 -10.20 33.68
CA SER A 44 20.01 -9.74 32.67
C SER A 44 19.19 -9.08 31.57
N THR A 45 19.56 -7.84 31.23
CA THR A 45 18.87 -7.10 30.16
C THR A 45 18.99 -7.95 28.89
N PRO A 46 17.88 -8.43 28.30
CA PRO A 46 17.95 -9.31 27.13
C PRO A 46 18.72 -8.60 26.03
N ALA A 47 19.68 -9.30 25.42
CA ALA A 47 20.43 -8.79 24.29
C ALA A 47 19.46 -8.35 23.18
N PRO A 48 19.73 -7.23 22.49
CA PRO A 48 18.84 -6.74 21.45
C PRO A 48 18.73 -7.75 20.31
N ASP A 49 17.51 -7.95 19.83
CA ASP A 49 17.17 -8.91 18.78
C ASP A 49 17.86 -8.51 17.45
N PRO A 50 18.64 -9.40 16.81
CA PRO A 50 19.32 -9.11 15.54
C PRO A 50 18.35 -8.66 14.43
N GLU A 51 17.11 -9.14 14.43
CA GLU A 51 16.10 -8.72 13.44
C GLU A 51 15.73 -7.24 13.59
N GLN A 52 15.63 -6.75 14.84
CA GLN A 52 15.35 -5.33 15.11
C GLN A 52 16.49 -4.44 14.59
N HIS A 53 17.74 -4.89 14.74
CA HIS A 53 18.91 -4.17 14.24
C HIS A 53 18.93 -4.11 12.70
N ALA A 54 18.58 -5.20 12.02
CA ALA A 54 18.48 -5.22 10.56
C ALA A 54 17.38 -4.28 10.06
N GLN A 55 16.20 -4.30 10.71
CA GLN A 55 15.09 -3.41 10.36
C GLN A 55 15.44 -1.94 10.55
N LEU A 56 16.13 -1.58 11.64
CA LEU A 56 16.57 -0.21 11.90
C LEU A 56 17.51 0.32 10.81
N ARG A 57 18.42 -0.53 10.31
CA ARG A 57 19.32 -0.18 9.20
C ARG A 57 18.56 0.05 7.91
N LEU A 58 17.62 -0.83 7.57
CA LEU A 58 16.78 -0.67 6.38
C LEU A 58 15.98 0.64 6.42
N ASP A 59 15.34 0.92 7.56
CA ASP A 59 14.61 2.18 7.74
C ASP A 59 15.55 3.40 7.64
N PHE A 60 16.76 3.32 8.22
CA PHE A 60 17.77 4.37 8.13
C PHE A 60 18.16 4.65 6.67
N TYR A 61 18.46 3.61 5.89
CA TYR A 61 18.77 3.76 4.47
C TYR A 61 17.59 4.32 3.68
N GLY A 62 16.36 3.90 4.00
CA GLY A 62 15.15 4.48 3.43
C GLY A 62 15.02 5.97 3.68
N PHE A 63 15.20 6.40 4.94
CA PHE A 63 15.20 7.81 5.27
C PHE A 63 16.33 8.57 4.59
N ALA A 64 17.54 8.01 4.50
CA ALA A 64 18.66 8.65 3.82
C ALA A 64 18.38 8.86 2.33
N ILE A 65 17.88 7.84 1.62
CA ILE A 65 17.53 7.92 0.20
C ILE A 65 16.43 8.95 -0.05
N LEU A 66 15.35 8.90 0.74
CA LEU A 66 14.24 9.84 0.61
C LEU A 66 14.68 11.28 0.94
N THR A 67 15.51 11.46 1.96
CA THR A 67 16.07 12.78 2.34
C THR A 67 16.95 13.31 1.22
N ALA A 68 17.85 12.51 0.67
CA ALA A 68 18.69 12.91 -0.47
C ALA A 68 17.83 13.31 -1.68
N GLY A 69 16.76 12.56 -1.98
CA GLY A 69 15.79 12.92 -3.01
C GLY A 69 15.11 14.26 -2.76
N HIS A 70 14.67 14.53 -1.52
CA HIS A 70 14.08 15.81 -1.15
C HIS A 70 15.07 16.98 -1.18
N VAL A 71 16.34 16.74 -0.81
CA VAL A 71 17.41 17.73 -0.91
C VAL A 71 17.67 18.10 -2.37
N LEU A 72 17.85 17.10 -3.24
CA LEU A 72 18.03 17.33 -4.68
C LEU A 72 16.83 18.06 -5.28
N HIS A 73 15.62 17.67 -4.87
CA HIS A 73 14.39 18.32 -5.27
C HIS A 73 14.34 19.80 -4.87
N TRP A 74 14.71 20.09 -3.61
CA TRP A 74 14.75 21.44 -3.09
C TRP A 74 15.77 22.29 -3.83
N PHE A 75 17.00 21.81 -4.03
CA PHE A 75 18.02 22.52 -4.82
C PHE A 75 17.56 22.81 -6.24
N THR A 76 16.93 21.86 -6.90
CA THR A 76 16.39 22.06 -8.26
C THR A 76 15.33 23.17 -8.27
N LEU A 77 14.46 23.22 -7.26
CA LEU A 77 13.41 24.23 -7.14
C LEU A 77 13.92 25.60 -6.73
N LEU A 78 15.01 25.69 -5.97
CA LEU A 78 15.60 26.98 -5.57
C LEU A 78 15.97 27.83 -6.78
N HIS A 79 16.41 27.19 -7.87
CA HIS A 79 16.77 27.88 -9.12
C HIS A 79 15.58 28.18 -10.04
N LEU A 80 14.47 27.45 -9.92
CA LEU A 80 13.33 27.54 -10.83
C LEU A 80 12.12 28.29 -10.25
N ALA A 81 12.10 28.58 -8.95
CA ALA A 81 10.94 29.17 -8.30
C ALA A 81 10.94 30.71 -8.37
N ASP A 82 9.94 31.25 -9.07
CA ASP A 82 9.71 32.70 -9.23
C ASP A 82 9.19 33.38 -7.95
N THR A 83 8.58 32.62 -7.03
CA THR A 83 8.01 33.15 -5.78
C THR A 83 8.69 32.57 -4.55
N PRO A 84 8.88 33.37 -3.47
CA PRO A 84 9.56 32.91 -2.25
C PRO A 84 8.80 31.75 -1.59
N TRP A 85 7.47 31.76 -1.66
CA TRP A 85 6.65 30.67 -1.11
C TRP A 85 6.95 29.31 -1.76
N ARG A 86 7.14 29.28 -3.09
CA ARG A 86 7.51 28.05 -3.82
C ARG A 86 8.90 27.53 -3.43
N ARG A 87 9.80 28.38 -2.94
CA ARG A 87 11.13 28.00 -2.43
C ARG A 87 11.07 27.38 -1.04
N VAL A 88 10.16 27.86 -0.19
CA VAL A 88 10.00 27.39 1.20
C VAL A 88 9.19 26.09 1.26
N GLN A 89 8.21 25.92 0.38
CA GLN A 89 7.32 24.76 0.39
C GLN A 89 8.04 23.39 0.40
N PRO A 90 9.08 23.11 -0.42
CA PRO A 90 9.85 21.86 -0.34
C PRO A 90 10.71 21.71 0.92
N ALA A 91 10.99 22.78 1.66
CA ALA A 91 11.72 22.70 2.93
C ALA A 91 10.87 22.07 4.05
N ILE A 92 9.54 22.13 3.97
CA ILE A 92 8.61 21.52 4.94
C ILE A 92 8.76 19.99 4.99
N PRO A 93 8.59 19.23 3.87
CA PRO A 93 8.80 17.79 3.89
C PRO A 93 10.25 17.41 4.25
N LEU A 94 11.23 18.21 3.85
CA LEU A 94 12.62 18.01 4.25
C LEU A 94 12.79 18.12 5.77
N ALA A 95 12.18 19.11 6.42
CA ALA A 95 12.22 19.28 7.86
C ALA A 95 11.60 18.07 8.60
N PHE A 96 10.48 17.54 8.12
CA PHE A 96 9.88 16.33 8.68
C PHE A 96 10.79 15.11 8.54
N MET A 97 11.44 14.94 7.38
CA MET A 97 12.39 13.84 7.15
C MET A 97 13.63 13.96 8.04
N MET A 98 14.14 15.18 8.24
CA MET A 98 15.26 15.43 9.16
C MET A 98 14.87 15.16 10.61
N LEU A 99 13.66 15.54 11.03
CA LEU A 99 13.13 15.22 12.36
C LEU A 99 13.03 13.71 12.56
N ALA A 100 12.56 12.97 11.57
CA ALA A 100 12.48 11.51 11.63
C ALA A 100 13.86 10.85 11.76
N ALA A 101 14.82 11.30 10.95
CA ALA A 101 16.20 10.85 11.04
C ALA A 101 16.79 11.16 12.43
N ALA A 102 16.50 12.34 12.99
CA ALA A 102 16.92 12.70 14.34
C ALA A 102 16.29 11.80 15.41
N VAL A 103 15.00 11.47 15.34
CA VAL A 103 14.33 10.53 16.26
C VAL A 103 14.96 9.14 16.15
N LEU A 104 15.22 8.66 14.94
CA LEU A 104 15.84 7.36 14.70
C LEU A 104 17.25 7.27 15.30
N LEU A 105 18.05 8.33 15.15
CA LEU A 105 19.43 8.39 15.63
C LEU A 105 19.53 8.65 17.14
N ARG A 106 18.68 9.53 17.69
CA ARG A 106 18.75 9.97 19.10
C ARG A 106 17.95 9.06 20.04
N ALA A 107 16.89 8.42 19.56
CA ALA A 107 15.97 7.64 20.38
C ALA A 107 15.52 6.34 19.67
N PRO A 108 16.45 5.43 19.30
CA PRO A 108 16.12 4.22 18.53
C PRO A 108 15.13 3.31 19.27
N ARG A 109 15.22 3.22 20.61
CA ARG A 109 14.27 2.44 21.43
C ARG A 109 12.84 2.99 21.34
N PHE A 110 12.70 4.31 21.38
CA PHE A 110 11.40 4.98 21.22
C PHE A 110 10.86 4.75 19.81
N TYR A 111 11.71 4.94 18.80
CA TYR A 111 11.36 4.69 17.40
C TYR A 111 10.85 3.26 17.19
N VAL A 112 11.60 2.23 17.61
CA VAL A 112 11.19 0.82 17.44
C VAL A 112 9.86 0.54 18.13
N ARG A 113 9.67 1.04 19.36
CA ARG A 113 8.41 0.86 20.12
C ARG A 113 7.20 1.50 19.44
N HIS A 114 7.40 2.59 18.71
CA HIS A 114 6.32 3.42 18.15
C HIS A 114 6.28 3.43 16.62
N ARG A 115 7.13 2.62 15.99
CA ARG A 115 7.35 2.54 14.54
C ARG A 115 6.05 2.41 13.75
N ASN A 116 5.15 1.53 14.19
CA ASN A 116 3.93 1.18 13.45
C ASN A 116 2.93 2.34 13.29
N TRP A 117 2.96 3.36 14.16
CA TRP A 117 2.14 4.56 14.00
C TRP A 117 2.96 5.77 13.60
N LEU A 118 4.19 5.89 14.11
CA LEU A 118 5.07 7.02 13.83
C LEU A 118 5.42 7.11 12.34
N LEU A 119 5.72 5.97 11.72
CA LEU A 119 6.15 5.92 10.32
C LEU A 119 5.01 6.29 9.35
N PRO A 120 3.78 5.75 9.48
CA PRO A 120 2.62 6.25 8.74
C PRO A 120 2.37 7.75 8.90
N VAL A 121 2.38 8.25 10.14
CA VAL A 121 2.14 9.68 10.42
C VAL A 121 3.17 10.54 9.72
N LEU A 122 4.44 10.18 9.81
CA LEU A 122 5.52 10.88 9.15
C LEU A 122 5.37 10.88 7.62
N ARG A 123 5.02 9.73 7.01
CA ARG A 123 4.78 9.65 5.56
C ARG A 123 3.65 10.58 5.12
N LEU A 124 2.59 10.68 5.92
CA LEU A 124 1.45 11.56 5.64
C LEU A 124 1.82 13.03 5.80
N LEU A 125 2.59 13.39 6.83
CA LEU A 125 3.08 14.75 7.03
C LEU A 125 3.92 15.26 5.84
N VAL A 126 4.71 14.38 5.20
CA VAL A 126 5.51 14.72 4.02
C VAL A 126 4.65 15.09 2.80
N VAL A 127 3.45 14.52 2.65
CA VAL A 127 2.55 14.80 1.51
C VAL A 127 1.41 15.77 1.84
N LEU A 128 1.28 16.20 3.10
CA LEU A 128 0.26 17.13 3.53
C LEU A 128 0.33 18.52 2.88
N PRO A 129 1.52 19.07 2.51
CA PRO A 129 1.59 20.35 1.82
C PRO A 129 0.73 20.37 0.55
N SER A 130 -0.02 21.45 0.33
CA SER A 130 -0.95 21.57 -0.82
C SER A 130 -0.28 21.44 -2.19
N SER A 131 1.04 21.63 -2.29
CA SER A 131 1.82 21.35 -3.50
C SER A 131 1.72 19.92 -3.97
N ALA A 132 1.47 18.96 -3.06
CA ALA A 132 1.37 17.56 -3.39
C ALA A 132 0.23 17.25 -4.37
N ARG A 133 -0.81 18.12 -4.42
CA ARG A 133 -1.91 18.05 -5.39
C ARG A 133 -1.70 18.87 -6.65
N SER A 134 -0.81 19.86 -6.62
CA SER A 134 -0.59 20.76 -7.75
C SER A 134 0.20 20.07 -8.86
N VAL A 135 -0.26 20.12 -10.10
CA VAL A 135 0.49 19.57 -11.24
C VAL A 135 1.57 20.53 -11.75
N ARG A 136 1.54 21.80 -11.31
CA ARG A 136 2.47 22.86 -11.76
C ARG A 136 3.69 23.03 -10.85
N VAL A 137 3.93 22.10 -9.94
CA VAL A 137 5.01 22.22 -8.94
C VAL A 137 5.72 20.89 -8.78
N GLY A 138 7.02 20.96 -8.58
CA GLY A 138 7.84 19.83 -8.17
C GLY A 138 8.00 18.77 -9.26
N SER A 139 7.94 17.49 -8.89
CA SER A 139 8.16 16.38 -9.84
C SER A 139 7.09 16.30 -10.94
N ALA A 140 5.90 16.88 -10.72
CA ALA A 140 4.84 16.94 -11.73
C ALA A 140 5.24 17.76 -12.96
N LEU A 141 6.22 18.68 -12.85
CA LEU A 141 6.79 19.40 -14.00
C LEU A 141 7.45 18.46 -15.03
N MET A 142 7.80 17.23 -14.64
CA MET A 142 8.30 16.24 -15.59
C MET A 142 7.23 15.81 -16.60
N LEU A 143 5.95 15.98 -16.28
CA LEU A 143 4.81 15.72 -17.17
C LEU A 143 4.52 16.87 -18.14
N GLU A 144 5.23 18.00 -18.03
CA GLU A 144 5.17 19.10 -19.01
C GLU A 144 6.18 18.93 -20.15
N ARG A 145 6.86 17.77 -20.22
CA ARG A 145 7.73 17.46 -21.35
C ARG A 145 6.90 16.85 -22.48
N PRO A 146 7.14 17.22 -23.75
CA PRO A 146 6.46 16.57 -24.87
C PRO A 146 6.85 15.08 -24.96
N PRO A 147 5.93 14.20 -25.39
CA PRO A 147 6.22 12.78 -25.53
C PRO A 147 7.25 12.52 -26.61
N ARG A 148 8.08 11.49 -26.40
CA ARG A 148 9.13 11.13 -27.36
C ARG A 148 8.65 10.03 -28.30
N PRO A 149 8.93 10.11 -29.62
CA PRO A 149 8.56 9.06 -30.56
C PRO A 149 9.34 7.75 -30.33
N GLY A 150 8.83 6.65 -30.88
CA GLY A 150 9.45 5.32 -30.80
C GLY A 150 9.23 4.58 -29.47
N TRP A 151 9.65 3.31 -29.40
CA TRP A 151 9.46 2.46 -28.21
C TRP A 151 10.33 2.89 -27.03
N ARG A 152 11.56 3.36 -27.29
CA ARG A 152 12.44 3.94 -26.25
C ARG A 152 11.82 5.20 -25.65
N GLY A 153 11.19 6.02 -26.50
CA GLY A 153 10.41 7.17 -26.06
C GLY A 153 9.25 6.75 -25.17
N ALA A 154 8.46 5.75 -25.60
CA ALA A 154 7.36 5.21 -24.80
C ALA A 154 7.79 4.71 -23.42
N TRP A 155 8.91 3.97 -23.33
CA TRP A 155 9.45 3.53 -22.05
C TRP A 155 9.89 4.70 -21.17
N ASN A 156 10.61 5.67 -21.73
CA ASN A 156 11.04 6.85 -21.00
C ASN A 156 9.85 7.70 -20.50
N ASP A 157 8.79 7.83 -21.32
CA ASP A 157 7.56 8.54 -20.95
C ASP A 157 6.87 7.78 -19.79
N ALA A 158 6.78 6.45 -19.84
CA ALA A 158 6.22 5.62 -18.77
C ALA A 158 7.01 5.70 -17.46
N VAL A 159 8.35 5.70 -17.54
CA VAL A 159 9.22 5.91 -16.37
C VAL A 159 9.08 7.34 -15.85
N THR A 160 8.88 8.34 -16.72
CA THR A 160 8.65 9.74 -16.34
C THR A 160 7.30 9.94 -15.65
N MET A 161 6.29 9.13 -15.99
CA MET A 161 5.01 9.14 -15.29
C MET A 161 5.13 8.76 -13.81
N LEU A 162 6.08 7.91 -13.41
CA LEU A 162 6.27 7.48 -12.01
C LEU A 162 6.53 8.68 -11.07
N PRO A 163 7.60 9.48 -11.25
CA PRO A 163 7.83 10.67 -10.45
C PRO A 163 6.83 11.79 -10.78
N GLY A 164 6.38 11.91 -12.04
CA GLY A 164 5.45 12.94 -12.49
C GLY A 164 4.09 12.88 -11.78
N THR A 165 3.55 11.67 -11.61
CA THR A 165 2.30 11.43 -10.87
C THR A 165 2.52 11.27 -9.37
N ARG A 166 3.76 11.45 -8.88
CA ARG A 166 4.19 11.25 -7.48
C ARG A 166 4.03 9.82 -6.96
N THR A 167 3.66 8.88 -7.82
CA THR A 167 3.51 7.47 -7.50
C THR A 167 4.84 6.83 -7.09
N LEU A 168 5.97 7.32 -7.63
CA LEU A 168 7.30 6.83 -7.25
C LEU A 168 7.59 6.99 -5.74
N ILE A 169 7.19 8.12 -5.15
CA ILE A 169 7.43 8.38 -3.72
C ILE A 169 6.61 7.40 -2.89
N ALA A 170 5.32 7.22 -3.23
CA ALA A 170 4.47 6.24 -2.57
C ALA A 170 5.07 4.83 -2.70
N LEU A 171 5.46 4.41 -3.91
CA LEU A 171 6.06 3.11 -4.14
C LEU A 171 7.33 2.89 -3.30
N MET A 172 8.28 3.83 -3.34
CA MET A 172 9.52 3.78 -2.57
C MET A 172 9.28 3.73 -1.06
N GLN A 173 8.31 4.50 -0.57
CA GLN A 173 7.94 4.45 0.84
C GLN A 173 7.47 3.05 1.23
N GLY A 174 6.61 2.44 0.42
CA GLY A 174 6.08 1.10 0.67
C GLY A 174 7.12 -0.02 0.61
N THR A 175 8.11 0.08 -0.27
CA THR A 175 9.12 -0.97 -0.46
C THR A 175 10.25 -0.92 0.56
N VAL A 176 10.67 0.27 1.01
CA VAL A 176 11.86 0.37 1.86
C VAL A 176 11.55 0.18 3.36
N ASN A 177 10.43 0.71 3.85
CA ASN A 177 10.07 0.53 5.26
C ASN A 177 8.86 -0.41 5.37
N ALA A 178 9.16 -1.69 5.59
CA ALA A 178 8.17 -2.74 5.76
C ALA A 178 7.24 -2.41 6.93
N LEU A 179 5.96 -2.26 6.67
CA LEU A 179 4.90 -2.13 7.67
C LEU A 179 3.99 -3.36 7.59
N PRO A 180 3.14 -3.61 8.61
CA PRO A 180 2.06 -4.58 8.48
C PRO A 180 1.15 -4.24 7.27
N PRO A 181 0.68 -5.23 6.49
CA PRO A 181 -0.05 -5.01 5.24
C PRO A 181 -1.27 -4.08 5.34
N ALA A 182 -2.06 -4.19 6.40
CA ALA A 182 -3.22 -3.35 6.65
C ALA A 182 -2.81 -1.90 6.95
N VAL A 183 -1.71 -1.71 7.70
CA VAL A 183 -1.16 -0.37 7.95
C VAL A 183 -0.61 0.21 6.65
N THR A 184 0.06 -0.58 5.82
CA THR A 184 0.50 -0.18 4.48
C THR A 184 -0.69 0.23 3.62
N LEU A 185 -1.76 -0.57 3.58
CA LEU A 185 -2.99 -0.29 2.83
C LEU A 185 -3.59 1.05 3.24
N LEU A 186 -3.80 1.26 4.55
CA LEU A 186 -4.37 2.50 5.07
C LEU A 186 -3.47 3.71 4.76
N THR A 187 -2.16 3.58 4.99
CA THR A 187 -1.21 4.65 4.75
C THR A 187 -1.20 5.05 3.28
N HIS A 188 -1.12 4.07 2.36
CA HIS A 188 -1.07 4.34 0.94
C HIS A 188 -2.40 4.83 0.37
N ALA A 189 -3.54 4.37 0.92
CA ALA A 189 -4.84 4.90 0.55
C ALA A 189 -4.94 6.38 0.92
N ALA A 190 -4.47 6.75 2.12
CA ALA A 190 -4.39 8.14 2.55
C ALA A 190 -3.39 8.95 1.68
N LEU A 191 -2.21 8.42 1.38
CA LEU A 191 -1.24 9.07 0.48
C LEU A 191 -1.84 9.35 -0.90
N LEU A 192 -2.54 8.38 -1.50
CA LEU A 192 -3.22 8.56 -2.78
C LEU A 192 -4.37 9.57 -2.66
N TRP A 193 -5.15 9.53 -1.60
CA TRP A 193 -6.18 10.54 -1.35
C TRP A 193 -5.60 11.96 -1.28
N PHE A 194 -4.45 12.12 -0.62
CA PHE A 194 -3.77 13.42 -0.53
C PHE A 194 -3.10 13.85 -1.83
N THR A 195 -2.70 12.94 -2.72
CA THR A 195 -1.93 13.26 -3.95
C THR A 195 -2.73 13.09 -5.25
N SER A 196 -3.96 12.57 -5.19
CA SER A 196 -4.80 12.33 -6.37
C SER A 196 -5.23 13.65 -7.03
N ASN A 197 -4.98 13.75 -8.33
CA ASN A 197 -5.43 14.85 -9.18
C ASN A 197 -5.48 14.40 -10.65
N ALA A 198 -6.24 13.34 -10.93
CA ALA A 198 -6.28 12.72 -12.26
C ALA A 198 -6.61 13.73 -13.37
N SER A 199 -7.54 14.67 -13.12
CA SER A 199 -7.89 15.74 -14.06
C SER A 199 -6.70 16.68 -14.33
N GLY A 200 -5.99 17.09 -13.28
CA GLY A 200 -4.80 17.93 -13.42
C GLY A 200 -3.70 17.22 -14.20
N TYR A 201 -3.46 15.94 -13.92
CA TYR A 201 -2.43 15.17 -14.64
C TYR A 201 -2.79 15.01 -16.12
N CYS A 202 -4.05 14.71 -16.45
CA CYS A 202 -4.47 14.58 -17.84
C CYS A 202 -4.38 15.88 -18.66
N SER A 203 -4.32 17.04 -17.99
CA SER A 203 -4.13 18.35 -18.63
C SER A 203 -2.67 18.73 -18.92
N THR A 204 -1.68 17.95 -18.47
CA THR A 204 -0.26 18.27 -18.71
C THR A 204 0.14 17.96 -20.15
N GLU A 205 1.22 18.59 -20.64
CA GLU A 205 1.67 18.43 -22.03
C GLU A 205 1.92 16.96 -22.42
N LEU A 206 2.60 16.18 -21.57
CA LEU A 206 2.90 14.77 -21.84
C LEU A 206 1.64 13.92 -22.00
N LEU A 207 0.66 14.10 -21.12
CA LEU A 207 -0.53 13.22 -21.05
C LEU A 207 -1.64 13.69 -21.98
N SER A 208 -1.74 14.99 -22.27
CA SER A 208 -2.69 15.53 -23.25
C SER A 208 -2.28 15.31 -24.70
N ALA A 209 -0.98 15.10 -24.97
CA ALA A 209 -0.48 14.89 -26.32
C ALA A 209 -1.08 13.65 -27.01
N PRO A 210 -1.38 13.74 -28.33
CA PRO A 210 -2.08 12.69 -29.08
C PRO A 210 -1.32 11.36 -29.10
N LEU A 211 0.02 11.40 -29.18
CA LEU A 211 0.86 10.21 -29.16
C LEU A 211 0.71 9.42 -27.85
N THR A 212 0.65 10.11 -26.71
CA THR A 212 0.45 9.48 -25.40
C THR A 212 -0.96 8.93 -25.27
N ARG A 213 -1.98 9.65 -25.75
CA ARG A 213 -3.36 9.16 -25.77
C ARG A 213 -3.52 7.90 -26.62
N GLN A 214 -2.84 7.82 -27.76
CA GLN A 214 -2.80 6.61 -28.59
C GLN A 214 -2.20 5.43 -27.83
N ARG A 215 -1.05 5.63 -27.16
CA ARG A 215 -0.39 4.59 -26.35
C ARG A 215 -1.24 4.14 -25.15
N MET A 216 -1.91 5.08 -24.49
CA MET A 216 -2.88 4.78 -23.43
C MET A 216 -4.05 3.95 -23.95
N GLY A 217 -4.54 4.24 -25.16
CA GLY A 217 -5.56 3.42 -25.83
C GLY A 217 -5.10 1.98 -26.02
N VAL A 218 -3.89 1.77 -26.53
CA VAL A 218 -3.32 0.41 -26.68
C VAL A 218 -3.19 -0.30 -25.33
N ALA A 219 -2.68 0.39 -24.31
CA ALA A 219 -2.54 -0.17 -22.96
C ALA A 219 -3.90 -0.50 -22.33
N ALA A 220 -4.89 0.37 -22.49
CA ALA A 220 -6.26 0.14 -22.03
C ALA A 220 -6.88 -1.06 -22.74
N SER A 221 -6.72 -1.18 -24.07
CA SER A 221 -7.18 -2.36 -24.81
C SER A 221 -6.53 -3.64 -24.30
N ALA A 222 -5.24 -3.63 -23.98
CA ALA A 222 -4.58 -4.79 -23.37
C ALA A 222 -5.16 -5.13 -21.98
N LEU A 223 -5.46 -4.09 -21.18
CA LEU A 223 -6.12 -4.25 -19.88
C LEU A 223 -7.58 -4.71 -19.99
N GLU A 224 -8.26 -4.49 -21.13
CA GLU A 224 -9.58 -5.07 -21.40
C GLU A 224 -9.55 -6.57 -21.67
N TYR A 225 -8.46 -7.08 -22.25
CA TYR A 225 -8.30 -8.54 -22.45
C TYR A 225 -8.02 -9.28 -21.14
N ALA A 226 -7.31 -8.65 -20.20
CA ALA A 226 -6.93 -9.27 -18.94
C ALA A 226 -8.13 -9.80 -18.09
N PRO A 227 -9.25 -9.07 -17.92
CA PRO A 227 -10.40 -9.53 -17.14
C PRO A 227 -11.37 -10.43 -17.93
N LEU A 228 -11.17 -10.70 -19.23
CA LEU A 228 -12.10 -11.55 -20.00
C LEU A 228 -12.36 -12.93 -19.35
N PRO A 229 -11.35 -13.63 -18.81
CA PRO A 229 -11.60 -14.87 -18.07
C PRO A 229 -12.49 -14.67 -16.83
N LEU A 230 -12.34 -13.54 -16.11
CA LEU A 230 -13.21 -13.22 -14.98
C LEU A 230 -14.65 -12.94 -15.45
N ALA A 231 -14.81 -12.20 -16.53
CA ALA A 231 -16.12 -11.90 -17.12
C ALA A 231 -16.83 -13.17 -17.63
N ALA A 232 -16.10 -14.18 -18.09
CA ALA A 232 -16.65 -15.47 -18.48
C ALA A 232 -17.15 -16.28 -17.27
N LEU A 233 -16.48 -16.19 -16.12
CA LEU A 233 -16.88 -16.86 -14.88
C LEU A 233 -18.01 -16.13 -14.13
N GLN A 234 -18.02 -14.80 -14.21
CA GLN A 234 -18.99 -13.93 -13.55
C GLN A 234 -19.53 -12.90 -14.56
N PRO A 235 -20.57 -13.25 -15.33
CA PRO A 235 -21.13 -12.32 -16.29
C PRO A 235 -21.64 -11.06 -15.58
N LEU A 236 -21.05 -9.91 -15.91
CA LEU A 236 -21.44 -8.58 -15.41
C LEU A 236 -22.72 -8.07 -16.08
N SER A 237 -23.63 -8.98 -16.42
CA SER A 237 -24.90 -8.69 -17.09
C SER A 237 -25.76 -7.78 -16.20
N GLY A 238 -25.89 -6.51 -16.56
CA GLY A 238 -26.83 -5.58 -15.92
C GLY A 238 -26.26 -4.21 -15.52
N GLN A 239 -24.96 -3.94 -15.69
CA GLN A 239 -24.44 -2.59 -15.45
C GLN A 239 -24.64 -1.70 -16.68
N SER A 240 -25.81 -1.09 -16.79
CA SER A 240 -26.29 -0.24 -17.90
C SER A 240 -25.48 1.06 -18.17
N GLY A 241 -24.29 1.20 -17.61
CA GLY A 241 -23.49 2.43 -17.67
C GLY A 241 -22.01 2.25 -18.03
N LEU A 242 -21.54 1.02 -18.25
CA LEU A 242 -20.16 0.78 -18.70
C LEU A 242 -20.11 0.79 -20.23
N THR A 243 -19.12 1.47 -20.80
CA THR A 243 -18.86 1.38 -22.25
C THR A 243 -18.53 -0.08 -22.58
N PRO A 244 -19.07 -0.66 -23.65
CA PRO A 244 -18.71 -2.02 -24.01
C PRO A 244 -17.19 -2.17 -24.22
N ALA A 245 -16.58 -3.25 -23.72
CA ALA A 245 -15.14 -3.50 -23.87
C ALA A 245 -14.68 -3.39 -25.34
N GLY A 246 -15.52 -3.83 -26.29
CA GLY A 246 -15.25 -3.71 -27.73
C GLY A 246 -15.09 -2.26 -28.22
N VAL A 247 -15.72 -1.27 -27.59
CA VAL A 247 -15.57 0.16 -27.94
C VAL A 247 -14.22 0.69 -27.45
N VAL A 248 -13.78 0.27 -26.26
CA VAL A 248 -12.45 0.56 -25.71
C VAL A 248 -11.39 -0.06 -26.61
N MET A 249 -11.54 -1.35 -26.94
CA MET A 249 -10.63 -2.08 -27.83
C MET A 249 -10.55 -1.46 -29.23
N ALA A 250 -11.66 -0.93 -29.75
CA ALA A 250 -11.70 -0.21 -31.03
C ALA A 250 -11.12 1.21 -30.97
N GLY A 251 -10.67 1.68 -29.80
CA GLY A 251 -10.11 3.03 -29.65
C GLY A 251 -11.10 4.17 -29.87
N ARG A 252 -12.41 3.90 -29.72
CA ARG A 252 -13.49 4.89 -29.95
C ARG A 252 -13.91 5.63 -28.69
N VAL A 253 -13.23 5.39 -27.59
CA VAL A 253 -13.50 6.02 -26.29
C VAL A 253 -12.99 7.47 -26.29
N PRO A 254 -13.74 8.43 -25.73
CA PRO A 254 -13.25 9.80 -25.58
C PRO A 254 -11.90 9.83 -24.84
N SER A 255 -10.95 10.61 -25.35
CA SER A 255 -9.57 10.59 -24.86
C SER A 255 -9.46 10.98 -23.38
N GLU A 256 -10.28 11.93 -22.92
CA GLU A 256 -10.26 12.48 -21.55
C GLU A 256 -10.61 11.46 -20.46
N PRO A 257 -11.78 10.81 -20.47
CA PRO A 257 -12.09 9.78 -19.48
C PRO A 257 -11.09 8.62 -19.54
N LEU A 258 -10.59 8.25 -20.75
CA LEU A 258 -9.60 7.20 -20.91
C LEU A 258 -8.30 7.51 -20.16
N CYS A 259 -7.80 8.74 -20.26
CA CYS A 259 -6.63 9.17 -19.50
C CYS A 259 -6.88 9.14 -18.00
N ARG A 260 -8.04 9.66 -17.54
CA ARG A 260 -8.36 9.64 -16.10
C ARG A 260 -8.36 8.20 -15.57
N CYS A 261 -8.90 7.26 -16.34
CA CYS A 261 -8.95 5.84 -15.98
C CYS A 261 -7.56 5.23 -15.95
N ALA A 262 -6.74 5.46 -16.98
CA ALA A 262 -5.37 4.98 -17.02
C ALA A 262 -4.52 5.54 -15.87
N VAL A 263 -4.64 6.84 -15.56
CA VAL A 263 -3.90 7.49 -14.46
C VAL A 263 -4.38 6.98 -13.10
N GLN A 264 -5.70 6.84 -12.88
CA GLN A 264 -6.23 6.26 -11.64
C GLN A 264 -5.80 4.81 -11.46
N PHE A 265 -5.89 3.99 -12.51
CA PHE A 265 -5.41 2.61 -12.49
C PHE A 265 -3.94 2.55 -12.11
N TYR A 266 -3.11 3.39 -12.75
CA TYR A 266 -1.69 3.47 -12.46
C TYR A 266 -1.41 3.84 -11.00
N MET A 267 -2.10 4.85 -10.47
CA MET A 267 -1.96 5.28 -9.07
C MET A 267 -2.42 4.22 -8.08
N LEU A 268 -3.59 3.61 -8.29
CA LEU A 268 -4.11 2.56 -7.41
C LEU A 268 -3.24 1.31 -7.46
N PHE A 269 -2.82 0.88 -8.66
CA PHE A 269 -2.01 -0.31 -8.80
C PHE A 269 -0.61 -0.12 -8.24
N LEU A 270 0.14 0.88 -8.72
CA LEU A 270 1.54 1.08 -8.32
C LEU A 270 1.70 1.83 -7.01
N GLY A 271 0.80 2.75 -6.70
CA GLY A 271 0.86 3.59 -5.50
C GLY A 271 0.21 2.97 -4.27
N LEU A 272 -0.70 1.98 -4.43
CA LEU A 272 -1.40 1.33 -3.32
C LEU A 272 -1.21 -0.19 -3.32
N LEU A 273 -1.67 -0.89 -4.36
CA LEU A 273 -1.73 -2.35 -4.33
C LEU A 273 -0.35 -3.00 -4.35
N LEU A 274 0.55 -2.55 -5.22
CA LEU A 274 1.90 -3.11 -5.32
C LEU A 274 2.68 -2.99 -3.99
N PRO A 275 2.72 -1.82 -3.31
CA PRO A 275 3.23 -1.71 -1.94
C PRO A 275 2.60 -2.69 -0.94
N VAL A 276 1.27 -2.85 -0.99
CA VAL A 276 0.55 -3.77 -0.09
C VAL A 276 0.94 -5.22 -0.38
N PHE A 277 1.08 -5.62 -1.64
CA PHE A 277 1.56 -6.96 -2.01
C PHE A 277 3.00 -7.20 -1.52
N ILE A 278 3.89 -6.24 -1.74
CA ILE A 278 5.29 -6.33 -1.28
C ILE A 278 5.34 -6.42 0.25
N SER A 279 4.54 -5.62 0.95
CA SER A 279 4.39 -5.69 2.40
C SER A 279 3.84 -7.06 2.84
N ALA A 280 2.78 -7.56 2.23
CA ALA A 280 2.19 -8.86 2.55
C ALA A 280 3.13 -10.05 2.29
N TRP A 281 3.98 -9.97 1.25
CA TRP A 281 4.99 -10.99 0.97
C TRP A 281 6.11 -11.03 2.00
N ASN A 282 6.59 -9.88 2.43
CA ASN A 282 7.69 -9.78 3.40
C ASN A 282 7.22 -9.84 4.85
N TRP A 283 5.93 -9.64 5.10
CA TRP A 283 5.37 -9.69 6.45
C TRP A 283 5.37 -11.11 7.00
N GLN A 284 5.82 -11.24 8.25
CA GLN A 284 5.74 -12.48 9.02
C GLN A 284 4.71 -12.28 10.14
N PRO A 285 3.68 -13.14 10.23
CA PRO A 285 2.72 -13.03 11.32
C PRO A 285 3.43 -13.23 12.67
N PRO A 286 3.09 -12.44 13.70
CA PRO A 286 3.63 -12.65 15.04
C PRO A 286 3.39 -14.08 15.50
N SER A 287 4.40 -14.70 16.12
CA SER A 287 4.21 -16.03 16.69
C SER A 287 3.11 -16.00 17.77
N PRO A 288 2.29 -17.05 17.91
CA PRO A 288 1.25 -17.10 18.95
C PRO A 288 1.81 -16.88 20.37
N ALA A 289 3.04 -17.32 20.61
CA ALA A 289 3.76 -17.12 21.87
C ALA A 289 4.10 -15.64 22.11
N ALA A 290 4.58 -14.92 21.09
CA ALA A 290 4.84 -13.48 21.19
C ALA A 290 3.55 -12.67 21.38
N ALA A 291 2.45 -13.08 20.75
CA ALA A 291 1.13 -12.47 20.93
C ALA A 291 0.60 -12.67 22.36
N ALA A 292 0.79 -13.86 22.95
CA ALA A 292 0.39 -14.13 24.33
C ALA A 292 1.24 -13.34 25.35
N ALA A 293 2.56 -13.25 25.12
CA ALA A 293 3.46 -12.51 26.01
C ALA A 293 3.17 -11.00 26.01
N SER A 294 2.93 -10.42 24.83
CA SER A 294 2.62 -8.98 24.69
C SER A 294 1.28 -8.57 25.33
N GLY A 295 0.30 -9.48 25.42
CA GLY A 295 -0.97 -9.22 26.10
C GLY A 295 -0.85 -9.07 27.63
N SER A 296 0.26 -9.51 28.22
CA SER A 296 0.46 -9.48 29.68
C SER A 296 1.16 -8.22 30.20
N SER A 297 1.89 -7.48 29.34
CA SER A 297 2.71 -6.32 29.76
C SER A 297 2.13 -4.95 29.44
N ASP A 298 0.94 -4.88 28.82
CA ASP A 298 0.22 -3.63 28.49
C ASP A 298 -0.33 -2.89 29.75
N GLY A 299 0.14 -3.21 30.97
CA GLY A 299 -0.26 -2.55 32.22
C GLY A 299 0.28 -1.12 32.41
N GLY A 300 1.07 -0.60 31.47
CA GLY A 300 1.58 0.77 31.48
C GLY A 300 0.60 1.75 30.86
N GLY A 301 -0.60 1.88 31.43
CA GLY A 301 -1.66 2.69 30.84
C GLY A 301 -1.34 4.17 30.85
N GLY A 302 -1.24 4.77 29.66
CA GLY A 302 -1.11 6.21 29.52
C GLY A 302 -2.34 6.95 30.04
N PRO A 303 -2.25 8.26 30.37
CA PRO A 303 -3.37 9.02 30.91
C PRO A 303 -4.62 9.05 30.00
N TRP A 304 -4.46 8.87 28.68
CA TRP A 304 -5.56 8.75 27.72
C TRP A 304 -6.27 7.38 27.75
N GLU A 305 -5.70 6.37 28.40
CA GLU A 305 -6.31 5.05 28.55
C GLU A 305 -7.44 5.02 29.59
N GLN A 306 -7.65 6.10 30.36
CA GLN A 306 -8.74 6.17 31.32
C GLN A 306 -10.13 6.26 30.67
N LEU A 307 -10.22 6.50 29.35
CA LEU A 307 -11.49 6.51 28.62
C LEU A 307 -11.86 5.10 28.14
N PRO A 308 -12.85 4.43 28.77
CA PRO A 308 -13.17 3.02 28.47
C PRO A 308 -13.65 2.81 27.03
N LEU A 309 -14.25 3.83 26.42
CA LEU A 309 -14.71 3.79 25.03
C LEU A 309 -13.53 3.75 24.05
N LEU A 310 -12.50 4.58 24.25
CA LEU A 310 -11.32 4.59 23.37
C LEU A 310 -10.53 3.29 23.48
N GLN A 311 -10.39 2.70 24.68
CA GLN A 311 -9.75 1.40 24.85
C GLN A 311 -10.51 0.27 24.12
N ARG A 312 -11.84 0.30 24.13
CA ARG A 312 -12.66 -0.67 23.37
C ARG A 312 -12.44 -0.50 21.87
N LEU A 313 -12.55 0.72 21.35
CA LEU A 313 -12.31 1.01 19.93
C LEU A 313 -10.89 0.63 19.49
N ALA A 314 -9.87 0.94 20.29
CA ALA A 314 -8.49 0.58 20.00
C ALA A 314 -8.28 -0.94 19.98
N ARG A 315 -8.93 -1.70 20.87
CA ARG A 315 -8.89 -3.17 20.84
C ARG A 315 -9.58 -3.74 19.61
N HIS A 316 -10.75 -3.23 19.24
CA HIS A 316 -11.45 -3.66 18.03
C HIS A 316 -10.66 -3.30 16.77
N GLY A 317 -10.08 -2.10 16.70
CA GLY A 317 -9.21 -1.67 15.61
C GLY A 317 -7.98 -2.56 15.47
N ARG A 318 -7.28 -2.85 16.57
CA ARG A 318 -6.13 -3.77 16.56
C ARG A 318 -6.50 -5.17 16.05
N ARG A 319 -7.65 -5.71 16.48
CA ARG A 319 -8.15 -7.02 16.01
C ARG A 319 -8.52 -7.01 14.53
N ALA A 320 -9.20 -5.96 14.08
CA ALA A 320 -9.57 -5.80 12.67
C ALA A 320 -8.32 -5.73 11.79
N LEU A 321 -7.33 -4.90 12.16
CA LEU A 321 -6.07 -4.80 11.43
C LEU A 321 -5.33 -6.14 11.37
N ALA A 322 -5.21 -6.85 12.50
CA ALA A 322 -4.56 -8.16 12.52
C ALA A 322 -5.28 -9.21 11.65
N ALA A 323 -6.62 -9.20 11.63
CA ALA A 323 -7.40 -10.05 10.74
C ALA A 323 -7.19 -9.69 9.27
N THR A 324 -7.16 -8.40 8.94
CA THR A 324 -6.86 -7.90 7.59
C THR A 324 -5.44 -8.28 7.16
N ASP A 325 -4.44 -8.15 8.04
CA ASP A 325 -3.05 -8.56 7.78
C ASP A 325 -2.99 -10.05 7.42
N LEU A 326 -3.67 -10.90 8.19
CA LEU A 326 -3.73 -12.34 7.93
C LEU A 326 -4.39 -12.65 6.58
N VAL A 327 -5.52 -12.02 6.27
CA VAL A 327 -6.21 -12.21 4.99
C VAL A 327 -5.33 -11.76 3.82
N LEU A 328 -4.73 -10.58 3.89
CA LEU A 328 -3.81 -10.07 2.87
C LEU A 328 -2.59 -10.99 2.71
N HIS A 329 -2.05 -11.51 3.80
CA HIS A 329 -0.94 -12.44 3.77
C HIS A 329 -1.28 -13.75 3.06
N VAL A 330 -2.43 -14.34 3.39
CA VAL A 330 -2.93 -15.58 2.77
C VAL A 330 -3.18 -15.35 1.28
N LEU A 331 -3.83 -14.24 0.91
CA LEU A 331 -4.06 -13.87 -0.49
C LEU A 331 -2.74 -13.67 -1.25
N ALA A 332 -1.78 -12.96 -0.66
CA ALA A 332 -0.51 -12.65 -1.32
C ALA A 332 0.40 -13.86 -1.47
N LYS A 333 0.50 -14.74 -0.46
CA LYS A 333 1.32 -15.96 -0.56
C LYS A 333 0.67 -17.04 -1.42
N GLY A 334 -0.66 -17.02 -1.57
CA GLY A 334 -1.44 -18.12 -2.15
C GLY A 334 -1.44 -19.33 -1.21
N CYS A 335 -2.47 -20.18 -1.25
CA CYS A 335 -2.50 -21.44 -0.48
C CYS A 335 -1.46 -22.47 -0.99
N ASN A 336 -0.17 -22.13 -1.03
CA ASN A 336 0.93 -22.95 -1.59
C ASN A 336 0.72 -23.43 -3.04
N LEU A 337 -0.26 -22.89 -3.77
CA LEU A 337 -0.50 -23.25 -5.16
C LEU A 337 0.63 -22.73 -6.05
N PRO A 338 1.21 -23.57 -6.94
CA PRO A 338 2.16 -23.10 -7.93
C PRO A 338 1.49 -22.03 -8.80
N GLY A 339 2.07 -20.83 -8.82
CA GLY A 339 1.50 -19.69 -9.55
C GLY A 339 0.42 -18.88 -8.80
N GLY A 340 0.05 -19.24 -7.57
CA GLY A 340 -0.96 -18.51 -6.79
C GLY A 340 -0.67 -17.01 -6.64
N ARG A 341 0.61 -16.63 -6.57
CA ARG A 341 1.05 -15.22 -6.51
C ARG A 341 0.76 -14.45 -7.80
N LEU A 342 1.02 -15.07 -8.96
CA LEU A 342 0.73 -14.47 -10.26
C LEU A 342 -0.78 -14.34 -10.44
N LEU A 343 -1.55 -15.33 -10.00
CA LEU A 343 -3.01 -15.29 -10.02
C LEU A 343 -3.56 -14.17 -9.13
N ALA A 344 -3.05 -14.01 -7.90
CA ALA A 344 -3.45 -12.92 -7.00
C ALA A 344 -3.12 -11.54 -7.60
N LEU A 345 -1.93 -11.38 -8.18
CA LEU A 345 -1.53 -10.14 -8.84
C LEU A 345 -2.38 -9.85 -10.08
N TRP A 346 -2.64 -10.86 -10.91
CA TRP A 346 -3.52 -10.75 -12.07
C TRP A 346 -4.95 -10.37 -11.66
N TYR A 347 -5.50 -11.03 -10.65
CA TYR A 347 -6.84 -10.74 -10.13
C TYR A 347 -6.94 -9.31 -9.60
N ALA A 348 -5.94 -8.86 -8.84
CA ALA A 348 -5.87 -7.48 -8.35
C ALA A 348 -5.73 -6.47 -9.49
N THR A 349 -4.92 -6.76 -10.50
CA THR A 349 -4.77 -5.94 -11.71
C THR A 349 -6.11 -5.78 -12.42
N CYS A 350 -6.79 -6.90 -12.71
CA CYS A 350 -8.08 -6.93 -13.38
C CYS A 350 -9.16 -6.19 -12.58
N SER A 351 -9.26 -6.49 -11.29
CA SER A 351 -10.23 -5.85 -10.40
C SER A 351 -10.00 -4.35 -10.36
N THR A 352 -8.76 -3.89 -10.21
CA THR A 352 -8.43 -2.45 -10.18
C THR A 352 -8.81 -1.75 -11.47
N TRP A 353 -8.53 -2.36 -12.62
CA TRP A 353 -8.94 -1.82 -13.92
C TRP A 353 -10.46 -1.66 -14.00
N LEU A 354 -11.21 -2.70 -13.65
CA LEU A 354 -12.68 -2.68 -13.65
C LEU A 354 -13.24 -1.63 -12.67
N TRP A 355 -12.66 -1.48 -11.48
CA TRP A 355 -13.05 -0.46 -10.51
C TRP A 355 -12.79 0.97 -11.03
N CYS A 356 -11.66 1.22 -11.69
CA CYS A 356 -11.35 2.53 -12.28
C CYS A 356 -12.34 2.89 -13.38
N ARG A 357 -12.68 1.91 -14.21
CA ARG A 357 -13.69 2.05 -15.26
C ARG A 357 -15.05 2.41 -14.70
N LEU A 358 -15.52 1.62 -13.73
CA LEU A 358 -16.78 1.87 -13.05
C LEU A 358 -16.81 3.26 -12.39
N GLY A 359 -15.72 3.67 -11.74
CA GLY A 359 -15.62 4.97 -11.06
C GLY A 359 -15.67 6.18 -12.00
N ILE A 360 -15.29 6.02 -13.27
CA ILE A 360 -15.31 7.10 -14.28
C ILE A 360 -16.56 7.02 -15.18
N GLY A 361 -17.32 5.92 -15.12
CA GLY A 361 -18.41 5.65 -16.05
C GLY A 361 -17.89 5.27 -17.44
N LEU A 362 -16.77 4.52 -17.47
CA LEU A 362 -16.10 4.05 -18.67
C LEU A 362 -16.37 2.61 -18.98
#